data_AF-A0A2V6PFV5-F1
#
_entry.id   AF-A0A2V6PFV5-F1
#
_cell.length_a   1.000
_cell.length_b   1.000
_cell.length_c   1.000
_cell.angle_alpha   90.00
_cell.angle_beta   90.00
_cell.angle_gamma   90.00
#
_symmetry.space_group_name_H-M   'P 1'
#
loop_
_entity.id
_entity.type
_entity.pdbx_description
1 polymer ?
#
loop_
_entity_poly.entity_id
_entity_poly.type
_entity_poly.pdbx_seq_one_letter_code
_entity_poly.pdbx_strand_id
1 'polypeptide(L)' 'NGPKVNTAGGKAFADFMVAPEPQGVIKTFGADKYGQPLFVPIAGQREGQVGAKP' A
#
# COMPACT_ATOMS: atom_id res chain seq x y z
N ASN A 1 -18.19 -4.63 -14.27
CA ASN A 1 -17.14 -4.01 -15.12
C ASN A 1 -17.77 -3.53 -16.41
N GLY A 2 -17.83 -2.21 -16.62
CA GLY A 2 -18.32 -1.63 -17.89
C GLY A 2 -17.21 -1.59 -18.95
N PRO A 3 -17.54 -1.35 -20.23
CA PRO A 3 -16.60 -1.46 -21.36
C PRO A 3 -15.41 -0.48 -21.31
N LYS A 4 -15.44 0.52 -20.42
CA LYS A 4 -14.37 1.51 -20.23
C LYS A 4 -13.41 1.18 -19.07
N VAL A 5 -13.62 0.07 -18.36
CA VAL A 5 -12.78 -0.30 -17.21
C VAL A 5 -11.48 -0.95 -17.69
N ASN A 6 -10.34 -0.40 -17.27
CA ASN A 6 -9.04 -1.04 -17.48
C ASN A 6 -8.77 -2.09 -16.38
N THR A 7 -9.36 -3.28 -16.54
CA THR A 7 -9.20 -4.36 -15.56
C THR A 7 -7.76 -4.85 -15.45
N ALA A 8 -7.02 -4.89 -16.56
CA ALA A 8 -5.62 -5.32 -16.56
C ALA A 8 -4.73 -4.36 -15.76
N GLY A 9 -4.88 -3.05 -15.99
CA GLY A 9 -4.16 -2.03 -15.24
C GLY A 9 -4.55 -2.00 -13.77
N GLY A 10 -5.83 -2.17 -13.45
CA GLY A 10 -6.31 -2.26 -12.06
C GLY A 10 -5.67 -3.42 -11.30
N LYS A 11 -5.58 -4.60 -11.92
CA LYS A 11 -4.90 -5.75 -11.33
C LYS A 11 -3.40 -5.48 -11.15
N ALA A 12 -2.72 -4.99 -12.19
CA ALA A 12 -1.28 -4.70 -12.12
C ALA A 12 -0.94 -3.69 -11.02
N PHE A 13 -1.78 -2.65 -10.85
CA PHE A 13 -1.62 -1.69 -9.78
C PHE A 13 -1.86 -2.31 -8.39
N ALA A 14 -2.87 -3.16 -8.24
CA ALA A 14 -3.12 -3.85 -6.98
C ALA A 14 -1.95 -4.78 -6.58
N ASP A 15 -1.41 -5.53 -7.54
CA ASP A 15 -0.24 -6.39 -7.33
C ASP A 15 1.00 -5.56 -6.96
N PHE A 16 1.20 -4.40 -7.62
CA PHE A 16 2.27 -3.45 -7.30
C PHE A 16 2.16 -2.92 -5.87
N MET A 17 0.98 -2.47 -5.45
CA MET A 17 0.78 -1.87 -4.13
C MET A 17 1.14 -2.82 -2.97
N VAL A 18 1.04 -4.13 -3.16
CA VAL A 18 1.37 -5.14 -2.13
C VAL A 18 2.78 -5.73 -2.28
N ALA A 19 3.55 -5.32 -3.29
CA ALA A 19 4.90 -5.81 -3.51
C ALA A 19 5.88 -5.28 -2.45
N PRO A 20 7.02 -5.97 -2.20
CA PRO A 20 7.98 -5.57 -1.16
C PRO A 20 8.55 -4.17 -1.34
N GLU A 21 8.86 -3.78 -2.57
CA GLU A 21 9.50 -2.49 -2.86
C GLU A 21 8.56 -1.30 -2.55
N PRO A 22 7.31 -1.23 -3.06
CA PRO A 22 6.39 -0.15 -2.69
C PRO A 22 6.03 -0.11 -1.21
N GLN A 23 5.94 -1.27 -0.55
CA GLN A 23 5.74 -1.33 0.90
C GLN A 23 6.93 -0.74 1.68
N GLY A 24 8.16 -0.90 1.15
CA GLY A 24 9.34 -0.21 1.66
C GLY A 24 9.23 1.31 1.54
N VAL A 25 8.76 1.82 0.40
CA VAL A 25 8.50 3.26 0.20
C VAL A 25 7.44 3.77 1.18
N ILE A 26 6.33 3.04 1.33
CA ILE A 26 5.25 3.39 2.27
C ILE A 26 5.79 3.51 3.70
N LYS A 27 6.66 2.59 4.12
CA LYS A 27 7.26 2.56 5.46
C LYS A 27 8.10 3.80 5.79
N THR A 28 8.71 4.44 4.81
CA THR A 28 9.61 5.60 5.03
C THR A 28 8.98 6.91 4.60
N PHE A 29 7.81 6.89 3.97
CA PHE A 29 7.18 8.08 3.43
C PHE A 29 6.90 9.12 4.52
N GLY A 30 7.36 10.35 4.28
CA GLY A 30 7.19 11.49 5.18
C GLY A 30 8.21 11.58 6.31
N ALA A 31 9.06 10.57 6.52
CA ALA A 31 10.06 10.60 7.59
C ALA A 31 11.04 11.78 7.45
N ASP A 32 11.55 12.01 6.24
CA ASP A 32 12.47 13.13 5.96
C ASP A 32 11.83 14.50 6.21
N LYS A 33 10.59 14.70 5.73
CA LYS A 33 9.90 16.00 5.78
C LYS A 33 9.23 16.30 7.12
N TYR A 34 8.71 15.28 7.79
CA TYR A 34 7.84 15.43 8.97
C TYR A 34 8.47 14.82 10.24
N GLY A 35 9.68 14.27 10.15
CA GLY A 35 10.39 13.63 11.27
C GLY A 35 9.83 12.26 11.67
N GLN A 36 8.81 11.75 10.97
CA GLN A 36 8.18 10.46 11.25
C GLN A 36 7.53 9.86 10.01
N PRO A 37 7.46 8.53 9.88
CA PRO A 37 6.63 7.86 8.88
C PRO A 37 5.17 8.27 9.01
N LEU A 38 4.51 8.56 7.89
CA LEU A 38 3.08 8.92 7.88
C LEU A 38 2.16 7.71 7.65
N PHE A 39 2.71 6.61 7.16
CA PHE A 39 1.94 5.43 6.78
C PHE A 39 2.55 4.17 7.36
N VAL A 40 1.69 3.17 7.58
CA VAL A 40 2.07 1.84 8.05
C VAL A 40 1.93 0.87 6.87
N PRO A 41 2.98 0.13 6.49
CA PRO A 41 2.87 -0.91 5.47
C PRO A 41 2.03 -2.08 6.02
N ILE A 42 1.05 -2.55 5.23
CA ILE A 42 0.09 -3.58 5.64
C ILE A 42 0.04 -4.78 4.69
N ALA A 43 0.92 -4.86 3.69
CA ALA A 43 0.92 -6.02 2.80
C ALA A 43 1.11 -7.33 3.58
N GLY A 44 0.29 -8.34 3.24
CA GLY A 44 0.26 -9.63 3.95
C GLY A 44 -0.59 -9.63 5.23
N GLN A 45 -1.11 -8.49 5.67
CA GLN A 45 -2.07 -8.45 6.77
C GLN A 45 -3.48 -8.84 6.31
N ARG A 46 -4.24 -9.44 7.23
CA ARG A 46 -5.70 -9.63 7.06
C ARG A 46 -6.42 -8.39 7.55
N GLU A 47 -7.66 -8.18 7.08
CA GLU A 47 -8.47 -7.01 7.42
C GLU A 47 -8.55 -6.73 8.93
N GLY A 48 -8.75 -7.77 9.76
CA GLY A 48 -8.81 -7.61 11.23
C GLY A 48 -7.49 -7.20 11.91
N GLN A 49 -6.37 -7.17 11.19
CA GLN A 49 -5.07 -6.71 11.69
C GLN A 49 -4.79 -5.24 11.31
N VAL A 50 -5.53 -4.69 10.36
CA VAL A 50 -5.33 -3.32 9.88
C VAL A 50 -5.82 -2.34 10.95
N GLY A 51 -4.95 -1.42 11.36
CA GLY A 51 -5.27 -0.41 12.38
C GLY A 51 -5.25 -0.92 13.82
N ALA A 52 -4.89 -2.21 14.03
CA ALA A 52 -4.40 -2.63 15.34
C ALA A 52 -3.15 -1.81 15.67
N LYS A 53 -3.05 -1.33 16.91
CA LYS A 53 -1.84 -0.63 17.38
C LYS A 53 -0.63 -1.55 17.15
N PRO A 54 0.48 -1.04 16.61
CA PRO A 54 1.70 -1.84 16.45
C PRO A 54 2.18 -2.40 17.78
#